data_AF-L1MI70-F1
#
_entry.id   AF-L1MI70-F1
#
_cell.length_a   1.000
_cell.length_b   1.000
_cell.length_c   1.000
_cell.angle_alpha   90.00
_cell.angle_beta   90.00
_cell.angle_gamma   90.00
#
_symmetry.space_group_name_H-M   'P 1'
#
loop_
_entity.id
_entity.type
_entity.pdbx_description
1 polymer ?
#
loop_
_entity_poly.entity_id
_entity_poly.type
_entity_poly.pdbx_seq_one_letter_code
_entity_poly.pdbx_strand_id
1 'polypeptide(L)'
;YYLQMLGLMYPTDADIRRWNGWDAATLRAAVAELADRGLIVEGHRARAGRSWFLPGAWLEGRKKDRPVEEWKARHYLLWQDVKVRPVLPGSPLLMPIAQLYQQVWQRYIAGDVPGYVELRTKKYRPRKNR
;
A
#
# COMPACT_ATOMS: atom_id res chain seq x y z
N TYR A 1 8.90 3.06 10.82
CA TYR A 1 7.95 2.05 10.31
C TYR A 1 6.82 2.64 9.48
N TYR A 2 5.95 3.52 10.00
CA TYR A 2 4.76 3.96 9.24
C TYR A 2 5.08 4.65 7.90
N LEU A 3 6.10 5.52 7.83
CA LEU A 3 6.54 6.11 6.55
C LEU A 3 7.01 5.05 5.53
N GLN A 4 7.62 3.94 5.99
CA GLN A 4 7.99 2.83 5.13
C GLN A 4 6.74 2.09 4.61
N MET A 5 5.70 1.94 5.46
CA MET A 5 4.40 1.41 5.06
C MET A 5 3.69 2.32 4.06
N LEU A 6 3.77 3.65 4.22
CA LEU A 6 3.18 4.61 3.29
C LEU A 6 3.91 4.65 1.95
N GLY A 7 5.24 4.69 1.95
CA GLY A 7 6.01 4.97 0.75
C GLY A 7 6.45 3.75 -0.05
N LEU A 8 6.88 2.67 0.60
CA LEU A 8 7.55 1.58 -0.11
C LEU A 8 6.56 0.65 -0.80
N MET A 9 6.90 0.26 -2.03
CA MET A 9 6.11 -0.65 -2.87
C MET A 9 5.94 -2.03 -2.23
N TYR A 10 7.05 -2.65 -1.81
CA TYR A 10 7.08 -4.04 -1.33
C TYR A 10 7.79 -4.20 0.03
N PRO A 11 7.38 -3.50 1.09
CA PRO A 11 8.02 -3.57 2.40
C PRO A 11 7.61 -4.87 3.11
N THR A 12 8.36 -5.95 2.92
CA THR A 12 8.13 -7.20 3.66
C THR A 12 8.56 -7.04 5.12
N ASP A 13 8.04 -7.87 6.03
CA ASP A 13 8.46 -7.84 7.44
C ASP A 13 9.96 -8.14 7.60
N ALA A 14 10.50 -9.01 6.74
CA ALA A 14 11.93 -9.32 6.69
C ALA A 14 12.77 -8.10 6.27
N ASP A 15 12.34 -7.39 5.23
CA ASP A 15 13.03 -6.20 4.74
C ASP A 15 12.98 -5.05 5.76
N ILE A 16 11.81 -4.81 6.36
CA ILE A 16 11.64 -3.79 7.40
C ILE A 16 12.57 -4.05 8.59
N ARG A 17 12.62 -5.30 9.06
CA ARG A 17 13.51 -5.69 10.14
C ARG A 17 14.97 -5.49 9.77
N ARG A 18 15.37 -5.92 8.58
CA ARG A 18 16.73 -5.77 8.08
C ARG A 18 17.14 -4.30 7.99
N TRP A 19 16.32 -3.45 7.38
CA TRP A 19 16.66 -2.04 7.15
C TRP A 19 16.68 -1.23 8.44
N ASN A 20 15.84 -1.57 9.40
CA ASN A 20 15.76 -0.84 10.66
C ASN A 20 16.64 -1.42 11.77
N GLY A 21 17.31 -2.56 11.53
CA GLY A 21 18.05 -3.28 12.57
C GLY A 21 17.14 -3.83 13.67
N TRP A 22 15.90 -4.19 13.34
CA TRP A 22 14.89 -4.62 14.31
C TRP A 22 14.80 -6.14 14.47
N ASP A 23 14.59 -6.57 15.70
CA ASP A 23 14.13 -7.91 15.99
C ASP A 23 12.61 -8.06 15.75
N ALA A 24 12.09 -9.26 15.97
CA ALA A 24 10.68 -9.54 15.76
C ALA A 24 9.78 -8.84 16.78
N ALA A 25 10.26 -8.69 18.03
CA ALA A 25 9.51 -8.06 19.11
C ALA A 25 9.30 -6.56 18.86
N THR A 26 10.35 -5.88 18.42
CA THR A 26 10.32 -4.45 18.06
C THR A 26 9.34 -4.20 16.91
N LEU A 27 9.36 -5.04 15.86
CA LEU A 27 8.37 -4.94 14.77
C LEU A 27 6.95 -5.14 15.29
N ARG A 28 6.69 -6.15 16.12
CA ARG A 28 5.37 -6.39 16.70
C ARG A 28 4.88 -5.23 17.54
N ALA A 29 5.74 -4.61 18.35
CA ALA A 29 5.39 -3.43 19.14
C ALA A 29 5.01 -2.24 18.24
N ALA A 30 5.79 -1.97 17.19
CA ALA A 30 5.48 -0.91 16.23
C ALA A 30 4.17 -1.18 15.46
N VAL A 31 3.89 -2.44 15.12
CA VAL A 31 2.61 -2.85 14.51
C VAL A 31 1.46 -2.62 15.48
N ALA A 32 1.58 -3.08 16.73
CA ALA A 32 0.54 -2.92 17.74
C ALA A 32 0.15 -1.45 17.93
N GLU A 33 1.13 -0.55 18.07
CA GLU A 33 0.86 0.88 18.21
C GLU A 33 0.07 1.46 17.02
N LEU A 34 0.43 1.08 15.79
CA LEU A 34 -0.25 1.58 14.60
C LEU A 34 -1.65 0.96 14.41
N ALA A 35 -1.80 -0.32 14.79
CA ALA A 35 -3.07 -1.03 14.75
C ALA A 35 -4.07 -0.44 15.76
N ASP A 36 -3.62 -0.17 16.99
CA ASP A 36 -4.43 0.45 18.04
C ASP A 36 -4.94 1.84 17.63
N ARG A 37 -4.16 2.57 16.83
CA ARG A 37 -4.54 3.86 16.24
C ARG A 37 -5.37 3.75 14.96
N GLY A 38 -5.68 2.53 14.50
CA GLY A 38 -6.44 2.28 13.27
C GLY A 38 -5.73 2.70 11.98
N LEU A 39 -4.40 2.88 12.00
CA LEU A 39 -3.62 3.36 10.86
C LEU A 39 -3.28 2.26 9.86
N ILE A 40 -3.38 1.00 10.31
CA ILE A 40 -3.14 -0.21 9.54
C ILE A 40 -4.21 -1.24 9.86
N VAL A 41 -4.45 -2.15 8.93
CA VAL A 41 -5.42 -3.24 9.05
C VAL A 41 -4.74 -4.59 8.85
N GLU A 42 -5.16 -5.58 9.62
CA GLU A 42 -4.73 -6.96 9.42
C GLU A 42 -5.36 -7.53 8.16
N GLY A 43 -4.62 -8.38 7.44
CA GLY A 43 -5.15 -9.13 6.33
C GLY A 43 -4.18 -10.18 5.82
N HIS A 44 -4.63 -10.90 4.80
CA HIS A 44 -3.78 -11.84 4.08
C HIS A 44 -3.73 -11.48 2.60
N ARG A 45 -2.51 -11.38 2.06
CA ARG A 45 -2.23 -11.15 0.64
C ARG A 45 -1.08 -12.06 0.22
N ALA A 46 -1.39 -13.00 -0.67
CA ALA A 46 -0.38 -13.94 -1.15
C ALA A 46 0.84 -13.19 -1.70
N ARG A 47 2.03 -13.59 -1.24
CA ARG A 47 3.34 -13.04 -1.64
C ARG A 47 3.64 -11.61 -1.15
N ALA A 48 2.80 -11.02 -0.30
CA ALA A 48 3.09 -9.71 0.28
C ALA A 48 4.18 -9.76 1.37
N GLY A 49 4.37 -10.92 2.01
CA GLY A 49 5.44 -11.12 3.02
C GLY A 49 5.24 -10.36 4.32
N ARG A 50 3.98 -10.02 4.65
CA ARG A 50 3.53 -9.37 5.88
C ARG A 50 2.02 -9.59 6.08
N SER A 51 1.52 -9.29 7.28
CA SER A 51 0.10 -9.44 7.65
C SER A 51 -0.64 -8.13 7.89
N TRP A 52 0.07 -6.99 7.87
CA TRP A 52 -0.49 -5.67 8.17
C TRP A 52 -0.29 -4.68 7.03
N PHE A 53 -1.35 -3.92 6.72
CA PHE A 53 -1.44 -3.12 5.51
C PHE A 53 -2.08 -1.77 5.72
N LEU A 54 -1.89 -0.86 4.77
CA LEU A 54 -2.69 0.36 4.75
C LEU A 54 -4.16 0.02 4.45
N PRO A 55 -5.13 0.68 5.10
CA PRO A 55 -6.54 0.52 4.74
C PRO A 55 -6.78 1.02 3.30
N GLY A 56 -7.69 0.35 2.59
CA GLY A 56 -8.13 0.76 1.26
C GLY A 56 -8.00 -0.30 0.18
N ALA A 57 -8.11 0.17 -1.07
CA ALA A 57 -8.10 -0.64 -2.26
C ALA A 57 -6.70 -1.18 -2.61
N TRP A 58 -6.70 -2.19 -3.47
CA TRP A 58 -5.52 -2.97 -3.84
C TRP A 58 -5.42 -3.15 -5.34
N LEU A 59 -4.19 -3.10 -5.84
CA LEU A 59 -3.86 -3.65 -7.14
C LEU A 59 -3.44 -5.11 -6.97
N GLU A 60 -4.05 -6.02 -7.71
CA GLU A 60 -3.72 -7.45 -7.64
C GLU A 60 -2.33 -7.72 -8.22
N GLY A 61 -1.56 -8.62 -7.59
CA GLY A 61 -0.27 -9.04 -8.15
C GLY A 61 -0.42 -9.86 -9.43
N ARG A 62 0.53 -9.73 -10.36
CA ARG A 62 0.54 -10.47 -11.64
C ARG A 62 1.93 -11.01 -11.94
N LYS A 63 2.03 -12.30 -12.31
CA LYS A 63 3.31 -12.96 -12.64
C LYS A 63 4.36 -12.71 -11.54
N LYS A 64 5.40 -11.92 -11.82
CA LYS A 64 6.50 -11.58 -10.90
C LYS A 64 6.16 -10.44 -9.94
N ASP A 65 5.14 -9.66 -10.25
CA ASP A 65 4.77 -8.48 -9.47
C ASP A 65 3.84 -8.86 -8.30
N ARG A 66 4.16 -8.34 -7.12
CA ARG A 66 3.42 -8.59 -5.87
C ARG A 66 2.20 -7.66 -5.81
N PRO A 67 1.13 -8.02 -5.09
CA PRO A 67 0.02 -7.10 -4.86
C PRO A 67 0.50 -5.86 -4.09
N VAL A 68 -0.13 -4.71 -4.31
CA VAL A 68 0.21 -3.44 -3.64
C VAL A 68 -1.04 -2.68 -3.23
N GLU A 69 -0.96 -1.96 -2.10
CA GLU A 69 -1.99 -0.98 -1.71
C GLU A 69 -2.06 0.15 -2.75
N GLU A 70 -3.26 0.41 -3.30
CA GLU A 70 -3.45 1.36 -4.40
C GLU A 70 -3.01 2.78 -4.02
N TRP A 71 -3.12 3.16 -2.74
CA TRP A 71 -2.70 4.47 -2.24
C TRP A 71 -1.22 4.81 -2.56
N LYS A 72 -0.37 3.77 -2.68
CA LYS A 72 1.05 3.87 -3.03
C LYS A 72 1.29 4.08 -4.52
N ALA A 73 0.36 3.65 -5.37
CA ALA A 73 0.54 3.59 -6.82
C ALA A 73 0.94 4.94 -7.42
N ARG A 74 0.45 6.05 -6.85
CA ARG A 74 0.76 7.43 -7.28
C ARG A 74 2.24 7.79 -7.19
N HIS A 75 3.04 7.06 -6.42
CA HIS A 75 4.49 7.29 -6.28
C HIS A 75 5.34 6.43 -7.21
N TYR A 76 4.71 5.58 -8.03
CA TYR A 76 5.36 4.65 -8.93
C TYR A 76 4.83 4.81 -10.36
N LEU A 77 5.67 4.49 -11.35
CA LEU A 77 5.23 4.43 -12.74
C LEU A 77 4.48 3.13 -12.99
N LEU A 78 3.19 3.13 -12.65
CA LEU A 78 2.25 2.04 -12.93
C LEU A 78 1.23 2.48 -13.97
N TRP A 79 0.84 1.57 -14.86
CA TRP A 79 -0.34 1.78 -15.69
C TRP A 79 -1.60 1.75 -14.82
N GLN A 80 -2.61 2.56 -15.16
CA GLN A 80 -3.91 2.49 -14.52
C GLN A 80 -4.59 1.16 -14.90
N ASP A 81 -4.74 0.28 -13.92
CA ASP A 81 -5.26 -1.08 -14.06
C ASP A 81 -5.72 -1.54 -12.66
N VAL A 82 -6.48 -2.63 -12.59
CA VAL A 82 -6.82 -3.31 -11.33
C VAL A 82 -5.70 -4.26 -10.86
N LYS A 83 -4.70 -4.46 -11.72
CA LYS A 83 -3.51 -5.29 -11.46
C LYS A 83 -2.25 -4.45 -11.43
N VAL A 84 -1.24 -4.90 -10.69
CA VAL A 84 0.09 -4.29 -10.73
C VAL A 84 0.67 -4.47 -12.12
N ARG A 85 0.84 -3.36 -12.82
CA ARG A 85 1.40 -3.29 -14.17
C ARG A 85 2.45 -2.18 -14.24
N PRO A 86 3.69 -2.46 -13.86
CA PRO A 86 4.76 -1.47 -13.90
C PRO A 86 5.08 -1.05 -15.33
N VAL A 87 5.35 0.23 -15.54
CA VAL A 87 5.91 0.74 -16.81
C VAL A 87 7.34 0.24 -16.98
N LEU A 88 8.11 0.24 -15.89
CA LEU A 88 9.49 -0.28 -15.85
C LEU A 88 9.57 -1.53 -14.98
N PRO A 89 10.29 -2.59 -15.40
CA PRO A 89 10.52 -3.77 -14.59
C PRO A 89 11.07 -3.43 -13.20
N GLY A 90 10.53 -4.05 -12.15
CA GLY A 90 10.99 -3.86 -10.78
C GLY A 90 10.39 -2.65 -10.05
N SER A 91 9.59 -1.81 -10.73
CA SER A 91 8.95 -0.63 -10.12
C SER A 91 9.94 0.26 -9.37
N PRO A 92 10.98 0.78 -10.04
CA PRO A 92 12.01 1.59 -9.37
C PRO A 92 11.39 2.84 -8.74
N LEU A 93 12.01 3.31 -7.66
CA LEU A 93 11.67 4.61 -7.09
C LEU A 93 11.97 5.71 -8.11
N LEU A 94 11.05 6.65 -8.26
CA LEU A 94 11.18 7.79 -9.18
C LEU A 94 11.97 8.95 -8.56
N MET A 95 12.31 8.83 -7.27
CA MET A 95 12.97 9.85 -6.48
C MET A 95 13.76 9.23 -5.33
N PRO A 96 14.69 9.97 -4.70
CA PRO A 96 15.35 9.53 -3.48
C PRO A 96 14.36 9.18 -2.37
N ILE A 97 14.70 8.16 -1.56
CA ILE A 97 13.82 7.64 -0.51
C ILE A 97 13.40 8.72 0.51
N ALA A 98 14.29 9.66 0.84
CA ALA A 98 13.98 10.76 1.75
C ALA A 98 12.90 11.68 1.17
N GLN A 99 12.96 11.96 -0.13
CA GLN A 99 11.97 12.77 -0.83
C GLN A 99 10.62 12.05 -0.90
N LEU A 100 10.62 10.73 -1.14
CA LEU A 100 9.41 9.92 -1.08
C LEU A 100 8.74 10.04 0.29
N TYR A 101 9.51 9.88 1.37
CA TYR A 101 8.98 9.98 2.74
C TYR A 101 8.42 11.36 3.06
N GLN A 102 9.07 12.42 2.59
CA GLN A 102 8.52 13.76 2.71
C GLN A 102 7.20 13.89 1.96
N GLN A 103 7.11 13.43 0.70
CA GLN A 103 5.89 13.54 -0.09
C GLN A 103 4.72 12.76 0.49
N VAL A 104 4.94 11.50 0.91
CA VAL A 104 3.86 10.68 1.51
C VAL A 104 3.39 11.27 2.83
N TRP A 105 4.30 11.85 3.62
CA TRP A 105 3.94 12.51 4.87
C TRP A 105 3.12 13.78 4.62
N GLN A 106 3.52 14.60 3.65
CA GLN A 106 2.77 15.79 3.26
C GLN A 106 1.37 15.45 2.75
N ARG A 107 1.22 14.40 1.93
CA ARG A 107 -0.10 13.89 1.51
C ARG A 107 -0.95 13.49 2.72
N TYR A 108 -0.38 12.71 3.62
CA TYR A 108 -1.06 12.21 4.81
C TYR A 108 -1.57 13.34 5.70
N ILE A 109 -0.72 14.31 6.06
CA ILE A 109 -1.13 15.44 6.93
C ILE A 109 -2.06 16.43 6.21
N ALA A 110 -2.06 16.47 4.89
CA ALA A 110 -3.01 17.24 4.09
C ALA A 110 -4.38 16.54 3.93
N GLY A 111 -4.57 15.36 4.53
CA GLY A 111 -5.84 14.63 4.54
C GLY A 111 -6.00 13.61 3.41
N ASP A 112 -5.02 13.46 2.51
CA ASP A 112 -4.96 12.34 1.56
C ASP A 112 -4.44 11.09 2.26
N VAL A 113 -5.26 10.56 3.16
CA VAL A 113 -4.93 9.39 3.98
C VAL A 113 -5.33 8.09 3.28
N PRO A 114 -4.64 6.97 3.54
CA PRO A 114 -5.11 5.66 3.11
C PRO A 114 -6.49 5.36 3.70
N GLY A 115 -7.39 4.81 2.89
CA GLY A 115 -8.74 4.50 3.33
C GLY A 115 -9.53 3.75 2.27
N TYR A 116 -10.61 3.11 2.71
CA TYR A 116 -11.61 2.55 1.79
C TYR A 116 -12.37 3.70 1.15
N VAL A 117 -12.31 3.79 -0.17
CA VAL A 117 -13.21 4.70 -0.91
C VAL A 117 -14.60 4.07 -0.87
N GLU A 118 -15.61 4.83 -0.46
CA GLU A 118 -17.00 4.41 -0.62
C GLU A 118 -17.28 4.15 -2.10
N LEU A 119 -17.58 2.89 -2.43
CA LEU A 119 -18.06 2.53 -3.76
C LEU A 119 -19.45 3.15 -3.94
N ARG A 120 -19.51 4.35 -4.54
CA ARG A 120 -20.76 4.91 -5.07
C ARG A 120 -21.19 4.10 -6.28
N THR A 121 -21.80 2.95 -6.04
CA THR A 121 -22.40 2.14 -7.10
C THR A 121 -23.65 2.87 -7.61
N LYS A 122 -23.66 3.26 -8.88
CA LYS A 122 -24.91 3.65 -9.55
C LYS A 122 -25.78 2.40 -9.63
N LYS A 123 -27.00 2.45 -9.08
CA LYS A 123 -27.99 1.36 -9.20
C LYS A 123 -28.14 0.97 -10.68
N TYR A 124 -27.82 -0.27 -10.99
CA TYR A 124 -28.09 -0.86 -12.30
C TYR A 124 -29.58 -0.75 -12.61
N ARG A 125 -29.94 -0.05 -13.69
CA ARG A 125 -31.30 -0.03 -14.22
C ARG A 125 -31.40 -1.12 -15.28
N PRO A 126 -32.19 -2.19 -15.05
CA PRO A 126 -32.37 -3.22 -16.05
C PRO A 126 -32.98 -2.59 -17.30
N ARG A 127 -32.40 -2.91 -18.45
CA ARG A 127 -32.87 -2.44 -19.75
C ARG A 127 -34.21 -3.12 -20.02
N LYS A 128 -35.29 -2.34 -20.12
CA LYS A 128 -36.60 -2.84 -20.54
C LYS A 128 -36.48 -3.27 -22.00
N ASN A 129 -36.53 -4.57 -22.27
CA ASN A 129 -36.70 -5.07 -23.62
C ASN A 129 -38.08 -4.62 -24.11
N ARG A 130 -38.10 -3.99 -25.29
CA ARG A 130 -39.31 -3.68 -26.07
C ARG A 130 -39.41 -4.70 -27.18
#